data_AF-A0A0F2L2Z7-F1
#
_entry.id   AF-A0A0F2L2Z7-F1
#
_cell.length_a   1.000
_cell.length_b   1.000
_cell.length_c   1.000
_cell.angle_alpha   90.00
_cell.angle_beta   90.00
_cell.angle_gamma   90.00
#
_symmetry.space_group_name_H-M   'P 1'
#
loop_
_entity.id
_entity.type
_entity.pdbx_description
1 polymer ?
#
loop_
_entity_poly.entity_id
_entity_poly.type
_entity_poly.pdbx_seq_one_letter_code
_entity_poly.pdbx_strand_id
1 'polypeptide(L)'
;MVSRDVVFSNIERIDNTWIIKGRVRSRTKPGVWHNVEVRIKWVNGEALIRGKCDCEAFTKGHMICWHILHLTNVFIKNRHKLISNSSLFPS
;
A
#
# COMPACT_ATOMS: atom_id res chain seq x y z
N MET A 1 -7.16 11.03 9.91
CA MET A 1 -6.36 9.79 9.89
C MET A 1 -7.17 8.69 9.20
N VAL A 2 -6.60 8.02 8.19
CA VAL A 2 -7.33 7.05 7.33
C VAL A 2 -7.30 5.62 7.91
N SER A 3 -6.24 5.27 8.62
CA SER A 3 -6.13 4.05 9.44
C SER A 3 -5.11 4.29 10.55
N ARG A 4 -5.24 3.60 11.69
CA ARG A 4 -4.25 3.64 12.78
C ARG A 4 -3.05 2.76 12.49
N ASP A 5 -3.20 1.77 11.62
CA ASP A 5 -2.20 0.74 11.35
C ASP A 5 -1.54 0.91 9.97
N VAL A 6 -1.89 1.98 9.25
CA VAL A 6 -1.32 2.33 7.94
C VAL A 6 -0.99 3.82 7.88
N VAL A 7 0.23 4.11 7.44
CA VAL A 7 0.69 5.47 7.12
C VAL A 7 1.12 5.49 5.66
N PHE A 8 0.42 6.26 4.82
CA PHE A 8 0.83 6.46 3.43
C PHE A 8 2.01 7.44 3.36
N SER A 9 3.00 7.12 2.53
CA SER A 9 4.15 7.99 2.27
C SER A 9 4.18 8.52 0.83
N ASN A 10 3.68 7.76 -0.14
CA ASN A 10 3.47 8.23 -1.50
C ASN A 10 2.25 7.54 -2.13
N ILE A 11 1.50 8.27 -2.93
CA ILE A 11 0.42 7.74 -3.76
C ILE A 11 0.53 8.44 -5.10
N GLU A 12 0.87 7.68 -6.13
CA GLU A 12 1.01 8.20 -7.48
C GLU A 12 0.26 7.31 -8.47
N ARG A 13 -0.17 7.91 -9.58
CA ARG A 13 -0.74 7.18 -10.71
C ARG A 13 0.14 7.42 -11.91
N ILE A 14 0.64 6.34 -12.50
CA ILE A 14 1.37 6.36 -13.77
C ILE A 14 0.58 5.50 -14.75
N ASP A 15 0.10 6.13 -15.82
CA ASP A 15 -0.85 5.54 -16.77
C ASP A 15 -2.09 4.95 -16.07
N ASN A 16 -2.30 3.64 -16.25
CA ASN A 16 -3.36 2.88 -15.59
C ASN A 16 -2.86 2.07 -14.37
N THR A 17 -1.73 2.46 -13.79
CA THR A 17 -1.14 1.80 -12.62
C THR A 17 -1.07 2.76 -11.45
N TRP A 18 -1.65 2.37 -10.32
CA TRP A 18 -1.42 3.04 -9.05
C TRP A 18 -0.17 2.49 -8.39
N ILE A 19 0.69 3.37 -7.89
CA ILE A 19 1.85 3.01 -7.09
C ILE A 19 1.68 3.66 -5.72
N ILE A 20 1.66 2.81 -4.70
CA ILE A 20 1.32 3.19 -3.33
C ILE A 20 2.47 2.76 -2.45
N LYS A 21 3.05 3.71 -1.71
CA LYS A 21 4.09 3.46 -0.72
C LYS A 21 3.56 3.86 0.66
N GLY A 22 3.93 3.08 1.66
CA GLY A 22 3.59 3.40 3.03
C GLY A 22 4.22 2.45 4.03
N ARG A 23 3.84 2.64 5.28
CA ARG A 23 4.21 1.77 6.39
C ARG A 23 2.96 1.12 6.95
N VAL A 24 3.05 -0.17 7.24
CA VAL A 24 1.98 -0.96 7.85
C VAL A 24 2.47 -1.54 9.17
N ARG A 25 1.69 -1.39 10.23
CA ARG A 25 2.04 -1.90 11.55
C ARG A 25 2.02 -3.43 11.56
N SER A 26 3.03 -4.04 12.18
CA SER A 26 3.06 -5.48 12.39
C SER A 26 1.98 -5.91 13.39
N ARG A 27 1.25 -6.98 13.07
CA ARG A 27 0.25 -7.57 13.97
C ARG A 27 0.86 -8.50 15.02
N THR A 28 2.06 -9.03 14.76
CA THR A 28 2.71 -10.03 15.60
C THR A 28 3.86 -9.45 16.42
N LYS A 29 4.44 -8.32 16.01
CA LYS A 29 5.52 -7.64 16.72
C LYS A 29 5.10 -6.22 17.11
N PRO A 30 4.69 -5.98 18.38
CA PRO A 30 4.27 -4.66 18.83
C PRO A 30 5.34 -3.59 18.57
N GLY A 31 4.91 -2.42 18.09
CA GLY A 31 5.81 -1.28 17.80
C GLY A 31 6.56 -1.36 16.47
N VAL A 32 6.54 -2.51 15.80
CA VAL A 32 7.22 -2.68 14.50
C VAL A 32 6.33 -2.20 13.35
N TRP A 33 6.94 -1.51 12.40
CA TRP A 33 6.31 -1.06 11.16
C TRP A 33 7.10 -1.59 9.97
N HIS A 34 6.38 -2.06 8.96
CA HIS A 34 6.95 -2.60 7.73
C HIS A 34 6.78 -1.63 6.59
N ASN A 35 7.83 -1.40 5.82
CA ASN A 35 7.74 -0.65 4.58
C ASN A 35 7.08 -1.52 3.51
N VAL A 36 6.10 -0.93 2.83
CA VAL A 36 5.31 -1.63 1.83
C VAL A 36 5.17 -0.74 0.60
N GLU A 37 5.42 -1.33 -0.56
CA GLU A 37 5.14 -0.74 -1.87
C GLU A 37 4.17 -1.65 -2.60
N VAL A 38 3.12 -1.09 -3.17
CA VAL A 38 2.13 -1.84 -3.96
C VAL A 38 1.92 -1.13 -5.29
N ARG A 39 1.97 -1.90 -6.38
CA ARG A 39 1.49 -1.50 -7.69
C ARG A 39 0.17 -2.20 -7.98
N ILE A 40 -0.84 -1.44 -8.37
CA ILE A 40 -2.17 -1.96 -8.72
C ILE A 40 -2.51 -1.52 -10.14
N LYS A 41 -2.73 -2.48 -11.03
CA LYS A 41 -3.17 -2.24 -12.41
C LYS A 41 -4.46 -3.01 -12.68
N TRP A 42 -5.43 -2.36 -13.30
CA TRP A 42 -6.66 -3.02 -13.73
C TRP A 42 -6.49 -3.54 -15.16
N VAL A 43 -6.79 -4.82 -15.38
CA VAL A 43 -6.72 -5.49 -16.68
C VAL A 43 -7.94 -6.39 -16.83
N ASN A 44 -8.77 -6.14 -17.84
CA ASN A 44 -9.95 -6.96 -18.16
C ASN A 44 -10.91 -7.22 -16.98
N GLY A 45 -11.11 -6.21 -16.13
CA GLY A 45 -11.97 -6.33 -14.94
C GLY A 45 -11.30 -6.94 -13.70
N GLU A 46 -10.08 -7.45 -13.84
CA GLU A 46 -9.28 -7.97 -12.72
C GLU A 46 -8.23 -6.94 -12.25
N ALA A 47 -7.81 -7.08 -10.99
CA ALA A 47 -6.76 -6.25 -10.40
C ALA A 47 -5.46 -7.06 -10.27
N LEU A 48 -4.44 -6.66 -11.03
CA LEU A 48 -3.08 -7.17 -10.87
C LEU A 48 -2.38 -6.38 -9.77
N ILE A 49 -2.02 -7.09 -8.69
CA ILE A 49 -1.34 -6.51 -7.52
C ILE A 49 0.09 -7.05 -7.48
N ARG A 50 1.07 -6.14 -7.57
CA ARG A 50 2.49 -6.46 -7.34
C ARG A 50 3.00 -5.70 -6.13
N GLY A 51 3.32 -6.43 -5.07
CA GLY A 51 3.80 -5.85 -3.82
C GLY A 51 5.29 -6.07 -3.58
N LYS A 52 5.87 -5.23 -2.73
CA LYS A 52 7.13 -5.43 -2.02
C LYS A 52 6.91 -5.12 -0.54
N CYS A 53 7.50 -5.92 0.34
CA CYS A 53 7.45 -5.69 1.77
C CYS A 53 8.74 -6.14 2.43
N ASP A 54 9.18 -5.43 3.48
CA ASP A 54 10.38 -5.79 4.26
C ASP A 54 10.11 -6.83 5.37
N CYS A 55 8.87 -7.31 5.50
CA CYS A 55 8.54 -8.34 6.48
C CYS A 55 9.14 -9.70 6.09
N GLU A 56 9.43 -10.52 7.11
CA GLU A 56 10.08 -11.82 6.95
C GLU A 56 9.35 -12.77 5.98
N ALA A 57 8.01 -12.79 6.00
CA ALA A 57 7.22 -13.62 5.10
C ALA A 57 7.47 -13.27 3.62
N PHE A 58 7.74 -12.00 3.31
CA PHE A 58 8.02 -11.56 1.95
C PHE A 58 9.51 -11.70 1.62
N THR A 59 10.40 -11.26 2.52
CA THR A 59 11.84 -11.25 2.26
C THR A 59 12.45 -12.66 2.20
N LYS A 60 11.92 -13.61 2.98
CA LYS A 60 12.37 -15.01 2.95
C LYS A 60 11.48 -15.93 2.13
N GLY A 61 10.16 -15.71 2.17
CA GLY A 61 9.20 -16.58 1.50
C GLY A 61 8.88 -16.15 0.06
N HIS A 62 9.20 -14.90 -0.33
CA HIS A 62 8.77 -14.29 -1.59
C HIS A 62 7.24 -14.35 -1.82
N MET A 63 6.46 -14.50 -0.73
CA MET A 63 5.01 -14.62 -0.75
C MET A 63 4.32 -13.28 -0.51
N ILE A 64 3.12 -13.12 -1.08
CA ILE A 64 2.24 -12.00 -0.75
C ILE A 64 1.93 -12.02 0.76
N CYS A 65 2.26 -10.93 1.46
CA CYS A 65 2.04 -10.84 2.89
C CYS A 65 0.78 -10.03 3.22
N TRP A 66 0.29 -10.20 4.44
CA TRP A 66 -0.87 -9.44 4.93
C TRP A 66 -0.67 -7.92 4.82
N HIS A 67 0.55 -7.41 4.99
CA HIS A 67 0.83 -5.96 4.91
C HIS A 67 0.53 -5.39 3.52
N ILE A 68 0.87 -6.12 2.45
CA ILE A 68 0.56 -5.73 1.06
C ILE A 68 -0.95 -5.66 0.86
N LEU A 69 -1.68 -6.69 1.30
CA LEU A 69 -3.13 -6.74 1.18
C LEU A 69 -3.81 -5.64 2.02
N HIS A 70 -3.30 -5.39 3.22
CA HIS A 70 -3.88 -4.40 4.12
C HIS A 70 -3.67 -2.97 3.60
N LEU A 71 -2.45 -2.62 3.14
CA LEU A 71 -2.19 -1.33 2.52
C LEU A 71 -3.09 -1.10 1.30
N THR A 72 -3.23 -2.13 0.46
CA THR A 72 -4.09 -2.11 -0.73
C THR A 72 -5.56 -1.86 -0.36
N ASN A 73 -6.08 -2.59 0.62
CA ASN A 73 -7.46 -2.47 1.06
C ASN A 73 -7.76 -1.08 1.64
N VAL A 74 -6.86 -0.56 2.48
CA VAL A 74 -7.00 0.79 3.05
C VAL A 74 -6.97 1.84 1.96
N PHE A 75 -6.10 1.70 0.95
CA PHE A 75 -6.08 2.60 -0.21
C PHE A 75 -7.40 2.55 -0.98
N ILE A 76 -7.85 1.37 -1.42
CA ILE A 76 -9.06 1.24 -2.25
C ILE A 76 -10.28 1.85 -1.55
N LYS A 77 -10.47 1.57 -0.26
CA LYS A 77 -11.58 2.10 0.54
C LYS A 77 -11.56 3.62 0.69
N ASN A 78 -10.39 4.24 0.61
CA ASN A 78 -10.21 5.67 0.90
C ASN A 78 -9.68 6.47 -0.30
N ARG A 79 -9.56 5.86 -1.48
CA ARG A 79 -8.85 6.42 -2.64
C ARG A 79 -9.33 7.83 -3.00
N HIS A 80 -10.65 8.05 -2.98
CA HIS A 80 -11.24 9.34 -3.34
C HIS A 80 -10.77 10.46 -2.42
N LYS A 81 -10.70 10.20 -1.11
CA LYS A 81 -10.22 11.16 -0.09
C LYS A 81 -8.71 11.33 -0.12
N LEU A 82 -7.97 10.28 -0.41
CA LEU A 82 -6.51 10.31 -0.47
C LEU A 82 -6.03 11.12 -1.69
N ILE A 83 -6.70 10.94 -2.84
CA ILE A 83 -6.37 11.64 -4.08
C ILE A 83 -6.82 13.12 -4.05
N SER A 84 -7.96 13.42 -3.41
CA SER A 84 -8.41 14.80 -3.26
C SER A 84 -7.48 15.64 -2.39
N ASN A 85 -6.77 15.00 -1.44
CA ASN A 85 -5.86 15.67 -0.51
C ASN A 85 -4.40 15.70 -1.00
N SER A 86 -4.03 14.91 -2.02
CA SER A 86 -2.68 14.91 -2.57
C SER A 86 -2.34 16.14 -3.41
N SER A 87 -3.29 17.04 -3.67
CA SER A 87 -3.04 18.39 -4.19
C SER A 87 -2.26 19.31 -3.22
N LEU A 88 -1.92 18.82 -2.01
CA LEU A 88 -1.18 19.58 -0.99
C LEU A 88 0.30 19.18 -0.84
N PHE A 89 0.82 18.27 -1.66
CA PHE A 89 2.25 17.97 -1.69
C PHE A 89 2.80 18.27 -3.09
N PRO A 90 3.26 19.51 -3.35
CA PRO A 90 4.02 19.77 -4.56
C PRO A 90 5.34 18.98 -4.47
N SER A 91 5.65 18.35 -5.60
CA SER A 91 6.96 17.78 -5.96
C SER A 91 8.14 18.69 -5.64
#